data_AF-T1H3J8-F1
#
_entry.id   AF-T1H3J8-F1
#
_cell.length_a   1.000
_cell.length_b   1.000
_cell.length_c   1.000
_cell.angle_alpha   90.00
_cell.angle_beta   90.00
_cell.angle_gamma   90.00
#
_symmetry.space_group_name_H-M   'P 1'
#
loop_
_entity.id
_entity.type
_entity.pdbx_description
1 polymer ?
#
loop_
_entity_poly.entity_id
_entity_poly.type
_entity_poly.pdbx_seq_one_letter_code
_entity_poly.pdbx_strand_id
1 'polypeptide(L)' 'MMCKKDVIADMVPVDIVINLMITAAWRTANHKSDHMTIYNCCTGKNHPIAWGQFVDYTMTSVRQHPLGYIIFINFQRF' A
#
# COMPACT_ATOMS: atom_id res chain seq x y z
N MET A 1 -13.95 -8.01 -6.37
CA MET A 1 -12.47 -7.86 -6.45
C MET A 1 -11.96 -8.98 -7.35
N MET A 2 -11.16 -8.69 -8.38
CA MET A 2 -10.67 -9.71 -9.34
C MET A 2 -9.51 -10.57 -8.80
N CYS A 3 -9.18 -10.45 -7.51
CA CYS A 3 -8.07 -11.14 -6.86
C CYS A 3 -8.60 -12.23 -5.92
N LYS A 4 -7.83 -13.32 -5.77
CA LYS A 4 -8.09 -14.37 -4.78
C LYS A 4 -7.95 -13.81 -3.37
N LYS A 5 -8.94 -14.08 -2.50
CA LYS A 5 -9.05 -13.47 -1.16
C LYS A 5 -7.94 -13.91 -0.20
N ASP A 6 -7.41 -15.11 -0.40
CA ASP A 6 -6.40 -15.80 0.40
C ASP A 6 -4.96 -15.41 0.02
N VAL A 7 -4.78 -14.67 -1.07
CA VAL A 7 -3.45 -14.18 -1.48
C VAL A 7 -3.04 -13.01 -0.60
N ILE A 8 -1.77 -13.00 -0.17
CA ILE A 8 -1.19 -11.92 0.61
C ILE A 8 -1.01 -10.67 -0.26
N ALA A 9 -1.48 -9.54 0.25
CA ALA A 9 -1.32 -8.23 -0.36
C ALA A 9 -0.11 -7.52 0.25
N ASP A 10 0.84 -7.07 -0.57
CA ASP A 10 1.94 -6.21 -0.13
C ASP A 10 1.49 -4.74 -0.22
N MET A 11 0.94 -4.23 0.88
CA MET A 11 0.37 -2.88 0.93
C MET A 11 1.25 -1.93 1.73
N VAL A 12 1.91 -1.01 1.04
CA VAL A 12 2.74 0.01 1.68
C VAL A 12 2.01 1.37 1.65
N PRO A 13 1.88 2.07 2.80
CA PRO A 13 1.38 3.44 2.83
C PRO A 13 2.20 4.36 1.92
N VAL A 14 1.53 5.22 1.16
CA VAL A 14 2.18 6.10 0.17
C VAL A 14 3.22 7.03 0.79
N ASP A 15 2.98 7.52 2.01
CA ASP A 15 3.91 8.41 2.72
C ASP A 15 5.26 7.73 3.00
N ILE A 16 5.26 6.42 3.27
CA ILE A 16 6.49 5.64 3.49
C ILE A 16 7.29 5.56 2.18
N VAL A 17 6.61 5.30 1.06
CA VAL A 17 7.25 5.25 -0.26
C VAL A 17 7.85 6.60 -0.63
N ILE A 18 7.13 7.70 -0.36
CA ILE A 18 7.62 9.06 -0.60
C ILE A 18 8.85 9.37 0.26
N ASN A 19 8.80 9.04 1.55
CA ASN A 19 9.94 9.23 2.45
C ASN A 19 11.17 8.41 2.00
N LEU A 20 10.96 7.19 1.51
CA LEU A 20 12.05 6.40 0.93
C LEU A 20 12.65 7.08 -0.31
N MET A 21 11.83 7.62 -1.22
CA MET A 21 12.33 8.29 -2.41
C MET A 21 13.18 9.52 -2.06
N ILE A 22 12.72 10.36 -1.12
CA ILE A 22 13.44 11.55 -0.68
C ILE A 22 14.78 11.16 -0.03
N THR A 23 14.75 10.17 0.86
CA THR A 23 15.97 9.72 1.56
C THR A 23 16.96 9.03 0.61
N ALA A 24 16.48 8.27 -0.37
CA ALA A 24 17.32 7.68 -1.41
C ALA A 24 17.99 8.74 -2.28
N ALA A 25 17.26 9.79 -2.68
CA ALA A 25 17.82 10.92 -3.43
C ALA A 25 18.89 11.67 -2.61
N TRP A 26 18.58 11.99 -1.35
CA TRP A 26 19.54 12.60 -0.43
C TRP A 26 20.80 11.74 -0.26
N ARG A 27 20.64 10.43 -0.04
CA ARG A 27 21.77 9.51 0.12
C ARG A 27 22.63 9.43 -1.14
N THR A 28 22.00 9.41 -2.31
CA THR A 28 22.70 9.39 -3.60
C THR A 28 23.50 10.68 -3.83
N ALA A 29 22.96 11.83 -3.44
CA ALA A 29 23.67 13.12 -3.56
C ALA A 29 24.85 13.25 -2.59
N ASN A 30 24.75 12.70 -1.39
CA ASN A 30 25.75 12.86 -0.32
C ASN A 30 26.80 11.74 -0.28
N HIS A 31 26.52 10.58 -0.89
CA HIS A 31 27.44 9.44 -0.89
C HIS A 31 27.71 9.02 -2.34
N LYS A 32 28.93 9.29 -2.82
CA LYS A 32 29.41 8.71 -4.08
C LYS A 32 29.61 7.21 -3.89
N SER A 33 28.91 6.43 -4.69
CA SER A 33 29.04 4.98 -4.77
C SER A 33 29.41 4.62 -6.20
N ASP A 34 30.40 3.75 -6.37
CA ASP A 34 30.75 3.17 -7.69
C ASP A 34 29.65 2.23 -8.22
N HIS A 35 28.68 1.88 -7.37
CA HIS A 35 27.60 0.96 -7.69
C HIS A 35 26.22 1.57 -7.43
N MET A 36 25.26 1.24 -8.31
CA MET A 36 23.86 1.62 -8.15
C MET A 36 23.24 0.87 -6.97
N THR A 37 22.73 1.61 -5.97
CA THR A 37 22.03 1.01 -4.82
C THR A 37 20.55 0.82 -5.16
N ILE A 38 20.02 -0.38 -4.90
CA ILE A 38 18.60 -0.71 -5.10
C ILE A 38 17.90 -0.77 -3.75
N TYR A 39 16.79 -0.05 -3.61
CA TYR A 39 15.96 -0.04 -2.41
C TYR A 39 14.60 -0.65 -2.71
N ASN A 40 14.21 -1.68 -1.95
CA ASN A 40 12.86 -2.25 -1.99
C ASN A 40 12.02 -1.65 -0.86
N CYS A 41 10.79 -1.23 -1.17
CA CYS A 41 9.81 -0.77 -0.20
C CYS A 41 8.66 -1.78 -0.16
N CYS A 42 8.74 -2.73 0.77
CA CYS A 42 7.79 -3.83 0.92
C CYS A 42 7.48 -4.04 2.41
N THR A 43 6.27 -4.49 2.72
CA THR A 43 5.86 -4.84 4.11
C THR A 43 6.53 -6.13 4.61
N GLY A 44 7.00 -6.97 3.70
CA GLY A 44 7.67 -8.22 4.02
C GLY A 44 6.70 -9.30 4.56
N LYS A 45 7.21 -10.18 5.42
CA LYS A 45 6.41 -11.27 6.04
C LYS A 45 5.87 -10.93 7.42
N ASN A 46 6.17 -9.74 7.92
CA ASN A 46 5.75 -9.32 9.25
C ASN A 46 4.30 -8.84 9.18
N HIS A 47 3.39 -9.59 9.79
CA HIS A 47 1.95 -9.32 9.82
C HIS A 47 1.29 -9.24 8.43
N PRO A 48 1.30 -10.35 7.65
CA PRO A 48 0.77 -10.36 6.30
C PRO A 48 -0.74 -10.15 6.30
N ILE A 49 -1.22 -9.27 5.41
CA ILE A 49 -2.65 -8.99 5.22
C ILE A 49 -3.08 -9.65 3.91
N ALA A 50 -4.07 -10.53 3.97
CA ALA A 50 -4.67 -11.10 2.76
C ALA A 50 -5.62 -10.08 2.10
N TRP A 51 -5.80 -10.17 0.78
CA TRP A 51 -6.71 -9.30 0.04
C TRP A 51 -8.14 -9.29 0.61
N GLY A 52 -8.62 -10.44 1.09
CA GLY A 52 -9.91 -10.54 1.77
C GLY A 52 -9.99 -9.67 3.03
N GLN A 53 -8.97 -9.76 3.90
CA GLN A 53 -8.91 -8.97 5.14
C GLN A 53 -8.86 -7.47 4.86
N PHE A 54 -8.09 -7.06 3.84
CA PHE A 54 -8.03 -5.66 3.45
C PHE A 54 -9.41 -5.09 3.04
N VAL A 55 -10.19 -5.85 2.26
CA VAL A 55 -11.55 -5.45 1.88
C VAL A 55 -12.43 -5.31 3.11
N ASP A 56 -12.38 -6.28 4.02
CA ASP A 56 -13.20 -6.27 5.23
C ASP A 56 -12.89 -5.07 6.13
N TYR A 57 -11.60 -4.75 6.30
CA TYR A 57 -11.15 -3.55 7.01
C TYR A 57 -11.63 -2.28 6.32
N THR A 58 -11.44 -2.18 5.01
CA THR A 58 -11.86 -1.00 4.22
C THR A 58 -13.36 -0.77 4.32
N MET A 59 -14.17 -1.82 4.17
CA MET A 59 -15.63 -1.73 4.27
C MET A 59 -16.09 -1.31 5.67
N THR A 60 -15.41 -1.81 6.71
CA THR A 60 -15.68 -1.42 8.10
C THR A 60 -15.34 0.05 8.33
N SER A 61 -14.16 0.50 7.90
CA SER A 61 -13.70 1.88 8.05
C SER A 61 -14.58 2.88 7.29
N VAL A 62 -14.98 2.57 6.06
CA VAL A 62 -15.86 3.44 5.25
C VAL A 62 -17.26 3.55 5.83
N ARG A 63 -17.79 2.49 6.46
CA ARG A 63 -19.08 2.55 7.16
C ARG A 63 -19.02 3.39 8.43
N GLN A 64 -17.90 3.33 9.16
CA GLN A 64 -17.68 4.13 10.37
C GLN A 64 -17.42 5.61 10.06
N HIS A 65 -16.75 5.87 8.92
CA HIS A 65 -16.38 7.22 8.48
C HIS A 65 -16.88 7.43 7.04
N PRO A 66 -18.18 7.76 6.86
CA PRO A 66 -18.74 7.96 5.54
C PRO A 66 -18.02 9.08 4.81
N LEU A 67 -17.61 8.81 3.59
CA LEU A 67 -16.89 9.77 2.77
C LEU A 67 -17.90 10.79 2.23
N GLY A 68 -17.75 12.05 2.62
CA GLY A 68 -18.76 13.10 2.41
C GLY A 68 -19.14 13.39 0.95
N TYR A 69 -18.32 12.94 -0.02
CA TYR A 69 -18.54 13.14 -1.46
C TYR A 69 -18.21 11.89 -2.28
N ILE A 70 -18.68 10.70 -1.88
CA ILE A 70 -18.48 9.47 -2.68
C ILE A 70 -19.71 9.03 -3.46
N ILE A 71 -19.48 8.83 -4.76
CA ILE A 71 -20.34 8.12 -5.71
C ILE A 71 -20.46 6.66 -5.24
N PHE A 72 -21.69 6.24 -4.93
CA PHE A 72 -22.00 4.85 -4.63
C PHE A 72 -21.87 4.02 -5.92
N ILE A 73 -20.74 3.34 -6.12
CA ILE A 73 -20.62 2.34 -7.19
C ILE A 73 -21.24 1.05 -6.65
N ASN A 74 -22.42 0.72 -7.14
CA ASN A 74 -23.16 -0.46 -6.70
C ASN A 74 -22.47 -1.72 -7.23
N PHE A 75 -21.73 -2.43 -6.36
CA PHE A 75 -21.00 -3.66 -6.70
C PHE A 75 -21.90 -4.92 -6.78
N GLN A 76 -23.23 -4.78 -6.74
CA GLN A 76 -24.20 -5.90 -6.77
C GLN A 76 -24.33 -6.60 -8.15
N ARG A 77 -23.35 -6.48 -9.06
CA ARG A 77 -23.40 -7.09 -10.40
C ARG A 77 -22.13 -7.82 -10.85
N PHE A 78 -21.28 -8.25 -9.90
CA PHE A 78 -20.22 -9.22 -10.16
C PHE A 78 -20.21 -10.33 -9.12
#